data_AF-A0A3M1QNV3-F1
#
_entry.id   AF-A0A3M1QNV3-F1
#
_cell.length_a   1.000
_cell.length_b   1.000
_cell.length_c   1.000
_cell.angle_alpha   90.00
_cell.angle_beta   90.00
_cell.angle_gamma   90.00
#
_symmetry.space_group_name_H-M   'P 1'
#
loop_
_entity.id
_entity.type
_entity.pdbx_description
1 polymer ?
#
loop_
_entity_poly.entity_id
_entity_poly.type
_entity_poly.pdbx_seq_one_letter_code
_entity_poly.pdbx_strand_id
1 'polypeptide(L)'
;MVSERTQRFITYLQRGGREESVTAIKKLAEIGDPAAIPELIKVLKGRPDEVRIEAAKTLGDFKAKEAVPALRRMATDPQVNVSTAAVEALGRIGDPSVVPLLGEILEAHQSTVQSHFEMIHGSHYGLYLATREALERINTYQARKILRKYR
;
A
#
# COMPACT_ATOMS: atom_id res chain seq x y z
N MET A 1 0.02 -5.83 -26.61
CA MET A 1 -1.06 -6.82 -26.44
C MET A 1 -0.87 -7.43 -25.06
N VAL A 2 -1.95 -7.55 -24.27
CA VAL A 2 -1.90 -8.22 -22.96
C VAL A 2 -1.57 -9.69 -23.19
N SER A 3 -0.62 -10.25 -22.44
CA SER A 3 -0.30 -11.67 -22.55
C SER A 3 -1.52 -12.51 -22.20
N GLU A 4 -1.78 -13.59 -22.95
CA GLU A 4 -2.91 -14.51 -22.69
C GLU A 4 -2.87 -15.07 -21.26
N ARG A 5 -1.65 -15.22 -20.72
CA ARG A 5 -1.42 -15.62 -19.32
C ARG A 5 -1.92 -14.55 -18.34
N THR A 6 -1.61 -13.28 -18.58
CA THR A 6 -2.06 -12.14 -17.76
C THR A 6 -3.58 -11.97 -17.85
N GLN A 7 -4.14 -12.05 -19.06
CA GLN A 7 -5.57 -11.88 -19.30
C GLN A 7 -6.42 -12.96 -18.61
N ARG A 8 -5.90 -14.18 -18.55
CA ARG A 8 -6.55 -15.27 -17.81
C ARG A 8 -6.66 -14.92 -16.33
N PHE A 9 -5.58 -14.50 -15.67
CA PHE A 9 -5.63 -14.18 -14.23
C PHE A 9 -6.46 -12.92 -13.92
N ILE A 10 -6.48 -11.92 -14.82
CA ILE A 10 -7.42 -10.79 -14.73
C ILE A 10 -8.88 -11.29 -14.71
N THR A 11 -9.22 -12.22 -15.59
CA THR A 11 -10.59 -12.77 -15.67
C THR A 11 -10.95 -13.55 -14.41
N TYR A 12 -10.00 -14.32 -13.87
CA TYR A 12 -10.18 -15.03 -12.59
C TYR A 12 -10.40 -14.06 -11.43
N LEU A 13 -9.67 -12.95 -11.40
CA LEU A 13 -9.81 -11.92 -10.38
C LEU A 13 -11.17 -11.20 -10.43
N GLN A 14 -11.75 -11.04 -11.62
CA GLN A 14 -13.09 -10.44 -11.77
C GLN A 14 -14.23 -11.38 -11.37
N ARG A 15 -14.05 -12.70 -11.55
CA ARG A 15 -15.11 -13.71 -11.33
C ARG A 15 -14.99 -14.48 -10.02
N GLY A 16 -13.80 -14.50 -9.41
CA GLY A 16 -13.46 -15.32 -8.27
C GLY A 16 -13.86 -14.71 -6.92
N GLY A 17 -13.98 -15.58 -5.92
CA GLY A 17 -14.14 -15.24 -4.52
C GLY A 17 -12.84 -14.73 -3.89
N ARG A 18 -12.79 -14.70 -2.56
CA ARG A 18 -11.67 -14.15 -1.78
C ARG A 18 -10.34 -14.85 -2.12
N GLU A 19 -10.32 -16.18 -2.06
CA GLU A 19 -9.10 -16.98 -2.21
C GLU A 19 -8.60 -17.03 -3.64
N GLU A 20 -9.52 -17.13 -4.60
CA GLU A 20 -9.20 -17.10 -6.03
C GLU A 20 -8.61 -15.76 -6.44
N SER A 21 -9.09 -14.67 -5.82
CA SER A 21 -8.57 -13.32 -6.08
C SER A 21 -7.15 -13.15 -5.58
N VAL A 22 -6.86 -13.55 -4.34
CA VAL A 22 -5.49 -13.48 -3.79
C VAL A 22 -4.54 -14.31 -4.63
N THR A 23 -4.96 -15.52 -5.01
CA THR A 23 -4.15 -16.40 -5.87
C THR A 23 -3.89 -15.77 -7.24
N ALA A 24 -4.92 -15.18 -7.87
CA ALA A 24 -4.78 -14.49 -9.14
C ALA A 24 -3.83 -13.29 -9.04
N ILE A 25 -3.92 -12.48 -7.98
CA ILE A 25 -3.03 -11.32 -7.77
C ILE A 25 -1.58 -11.79 -7.62
N LYS A 26 -1.32 -12.83 -6.82
CA LYS A 26 0.03 -13.40 -6.68
C LYS A 26 0.60 -13.87 -8.01
N LYS A 27 -0.21 -14.54 -8.83
CA LYS A 27 0.20 -14.95 -10.18
C LYS A 27 0.46 -13.76 -11.10
N LEU A 28 -0.35 -12.71 -11.02
CA LEU A 28 -0.09 -11.47 -11.76
C LEU A 28 1.23 -10.83 -11.31
N ALA A 29 1.51 -10.81 -10.01
CA ALA A 29 2.78 -10.32 -9.45
C ALA A 29 3.98 -11.14 -9.94
N GLU A 30 3.89 -12.48 -9.94
CA GLU A 30 4.93 -13.38 -10.48
C GLU A 30 5.18 -13.16 -11.98
N ILE A 31 4.12 -12.88 -12.75
CA ILE A 31 4.24 -12.61 -14.19
C ILE A 31 4.91 -11.26 -14.43
N GLY A 32 4.63 -10.25 -13.59
CA GLY A 32 5.23 -8.93 -13.71
C GLY A 32 4.74 -8.10 -14.89
N ASP A 33 3.58 -8.44 -15.48
CA ASP A 33 3.03 -7.72 -16.64
C ASP A 33 2.26 -6.45 -16.19
N PRO A 34 2.74 -5.25 -16.55
CA PRO A 34 2.08 -3.98 -16.18
C PRO A 34 0.65 -3.84 -16.71
N ALA A 35 0.24 -4.65 -17.69
CA ALA A 35 -1.14 -4.69 -18.17
C ALA A 35 -2.16 -5.02 -17.07
N ALA A 36 -1.72 -5.63 -15.96
CA ALA A 36 -2.56 -5.91 -14.81
C ALA A 36 -2.86 -4.68 -13.93
N ILE A 37 -2.08 -3.60 -14.03
CA ILE A 37 -2.18 -2.42 -13.16
C ILE A 37 -3.60 -1.83 -13.10
N PRO A 38 -4.30 -1.59 -14.24
CA PRO A 38 -5.64 -1.00 -14.19
C PRO A 38 -6.65 -1.85 -13.42
N GLU A 39 -6.54 -3.17 -13.51
CA GLU A 39 -7.43 -4.11 -12.82
C GLU A 39 -7.06 -4.23 -11.34
N LEU A 40 -5.76 -4.26 -11.01
CA LEU A 40 -5.30 -4.21 -9.62
C LEU A 40 -5.74 -2.92 -8.92
N ILE A 41 -5.77 -1.78 -9.61
CA ILE A 41 -6.30 -0.52 -9.06
C ILE A 41 -7.79 -0.64 -8.73
N LYS A 42 -8.60 -1.32 -9.56
CA LYS A 42 -10.02 -1.54 -9.28
C LYS A 42 -10.22 -2.40 -8.04
N VAL A 43 -9.35 -3.39 -7.82
CA VAL A 43 -9.41 -4.31 -6.67
C VAL A 43 -9.18 -3.62 -5.33
N LEU A 44 -8.52 -2.46 -5.32
CA LEU A 44 -8.34 -1.66 -4.10
C LEU A 44 -9.67 -1.15 -3.50
N LYS A 45 -10.82 -1.36 -4.14
CA LYS A 45 -12.13 -0.92 -3.65
C LYS A 45 -13.15 -2.06 -3.69
N GLY A 46 -14.02 -2.11 -2.67
CA GLY A 46 -15.17 -3.03 -2.65
C GLY A 46 -14.82 -4.52 -2.61
N ARG A 47 -13.57 -4.88 -2.30
CA ARG A 47 -13.10 -6.25 -2.11
C ARG A 47 -12.74 -6.49 -0.64
N PRO A 48 -12.73 -7.75 -0.17
CA PRO A 48 -12.27 -8.10 1.18
C PRO A 48 -10.86 -7.58 1.46
N ASP A 49 -10.58 -7.26 2.72
CA ASP A 49 -9.34 -6.61 3.16
C ASP A 49 -8.08 -7.31 2.66
N GLU A 50 -8.03 -8.64 2.76
CA GLU A 50 -6.91 -9.47 2.29
C GLU A 50 -6.63 -9.30 0.79
N VAL A 51 -7.70 -9.19 -0.01
CA VAL A 51 -7.59 -8.98 -1.46
C VAL A 51 -7.08 -7.57 -1.76
N ARG A 52 -7.55 -6.56 -1.01
CA ARG A 52 -7.07 -5.18 -1.15
C ARG A 52 -5.59 -5.06 -0.76
N ILE A 53 -5.19 -5.70 0.33
CA ILE A 53 -3.81 -5.73 0.83
C ILE A 53 -2.89 -6.35 -0.22
N GLU A 54 -3.25 -7.50 -0.77
CA GLU A 54 -2.42 -8.17 -1.78
C GLU A 54 -2.28 -7.30 -3.05
N ALA A 55 -3.39 -6.72 -3.53
CA ALA A 55 -3.36 -5.82 -4.68
C ALA A 55 -2.46 -4.59 -4.44
N ALA A 56 -2.53 -3.98 -3.24
CA ALA A 56 -1.68 -2.84 -2.91
C ALA A 56 -0.20 -3.22 -2.91
N LYS A 57 0.17 -4.35 -2.33
CA LYS A 57 1.55 -4.86 -2.35
C LYS A 57 2.05 -5.03 -3.78
N THR A 58 1.27 -5.71 -4.64
CA THR A 58 1.64 -5.91 -6.05
C THR A 58 1.79 -4.59 -6.80
N LEU A 59 0.91 -3.62 -6.58
CA LEU A 59 1.04 -2.28 -7.20
C LEU A 59 2.29 -1.53 -6.72
N GLY A 60 2.67 -1.72 -5.45
CA GLY A 60 3.92 -1.23 -4.89
C GLY A 60 5.14 -1.84 -5.56
N ASP A 61 5.14 -3.16 -5.74
CA ASP A 61 6.22 -3.92 -6.38
C ASP A 61 6.36 -3.56 -7.87
N PHE A 62 5.25 -3.28 -8.54
CA PHE A 62 5.23 -2.77 -9.92
C PHE A 62 5.63 -1.30 -10.03
N LYS A 63 5.79 -0.59 -8.91
CA LYS A 63 6.02 0.86 -8.86
C LYS A 63 4.99 1.64 -9.67
N ALA A 64 3.73 1.20 -9.64
CA ALA A 64 2.64 1.73 -10.46
C ALA A 64 2.21 3.13 -9.98
N LYS A 65 2.75 4.19 -10.60
CA LYS A 65 2.44 5.58 -10.24
C LYS A 65 0.96 5.92 -10.46
N GLU A 66 0.32 5.29 -11.42
CA GLU A 66 -1.10 5.41 -11.72
C GLU A 66 -1.99 4.95 -10.54
N ALA A 67 -1.45 4.09 -9.66
CA ALA A 67 -2.16 3.63 -8.47
C ALA A 67 -2.11 4.61 -7.30
N VAL A 68 -1.24 5.64 -7.34
CA VAL A 68 -1.05 6.60 -6.23
C VAL A 68 -2.37 7.20 -5.76
N PRO A 69 -3.28 7.70 -6.61
CA PRO A 69 -4.55 8.27 -6.13
C PRO A 69 -5.44 7.26 -5.41
N ALA A 70 -5.43 5.99 -5.82
CA ALA A 70 -6.21 4.93 -5.19
C ALA A 70 -5.59 4.49 -3.86
N LEU A 71 -4.26 4.32 -3.84
CA LEU A 71 -3.50 3.97 -2.63
C LEU A 71 -3.55 5.09 -1.58
N ARG A 72 -3.58 6.37 -1.96
CA ARG A 72 -3.80 7.49 -1.01
C ARG A 72 -5.13 7.35 -0.27
N ARG A 73 -6.20 6.91 -0.93
CA ARG A 73 -7.49 6.68 -0.28
C ARG A 73 -7.47 5.45 0.62
N MET A 74 -6.74 4.41 0.21
CA MET A 74 -6.57 3.19 1.02
C MET A 74 -5.67 3.42 2.24
N ALA A 75 -4.73 4.37 2.17
CA ALA A 75 -3.88 4.75 3.29
C ALA A 75 -4.65 5.41 4.45
N THR A 76 -5.90 5.82 4.23
CA THR A 76 -6.81 6.33 5.27
C THR A 76 -7.90 5.31 5.64
N ASP A 77 -7.73 4.04 5.27
CA ASP A 77 -8.68 2.98 5.60
C ASP A 77 -8.72 2.76 7.13
N PRO A 78 -9.91 2.59 7.73
CA PRO A 78 -10.04 2.35 9.18
C PRO A 78 -9.37 1.05 9.63
N GLN A 79 -9.22 0.07 8.73
CA GLN A 79 -8.51 -1.17 9.02
C GLN A 79 -7.00 -0.93 8.90
N VAL A 80 -6.32 -0.98 10.05
CA VAL A 80 -4.90 -0.60 10.14
C VAL A 80 -4.00 -1.46 9.25
N ASN A 81 -4.31 -2.75 9.08
CA ASN A 81 -3.55 -3.64 8.19
C ASN A 81 -3.67 -3.20 6.71
N VAL A 82 -4.85 -2.70 6.33
CA VAL A 82 -5.14 -2.21 4.98
C VAL A 82 -4.40 -0.89 4.74
N SER A 83 -4.52 0.07 5.65
CA SER A 83 -3.79 1.33 5.54
C SER A 83 -2.27 1.15 5.57
N THR A 84 -1.75 0.23 6.38
CA THR A 84 -0.32 -0.13 6.42
C THR A 84 0.15 -0.63 5.06
N ALA A 85 -0.56 -1.58 4.44
CA ALA A 85 -0.21 -2.10 3.13
C ALA A 85 -0.21 -1.00 2.05
N ALA A 86 -1.15 -0.07 2.11
CA ALA A 86 -1.18 1.06 1.19
C ALA A 86 0.01 2.02 1.39
N VAL A 87 0.36 2.33 2.63
CA VAL A 87 1.52 3.17 2.96
C VAL A 87 2.82 2.51 2.49
N GLU A 88 3.00 1.22 2.73
CA GLU A 88 4.16 0.46 2.23
C GLU A 88 4.25 0.55 0.70
N ALA A 89 3.13 0.32 0.00
CA ALA A 89 3.07 0.40 -1.45
C ALA A 89 3.42 1.79 -1.96
N LEU A 90 2.90 2.86 -1.35
CA LEU A 90 3.25 4.24 -1.67
C LEU A 90 4.75 4.51 -1.47
N GLY A 91 5.34 4.00 -0.40
CA GLY A 91 6.77 4.08 -0.14
C GLY A 91 7.62 3.35 -1.20
N ARG A 92 7.17 2.18 -1.68
CA ARG A 92 7.83 1.43 -2.76
C ARG A 92 7.72 2.10 -4.12
N ILE A 93 6.57 2.71 -4.43
CA ILE A 93 6.36 3.53 -5.63
C ILE A 93 7.29 4.75 -5.60
N GLY A 94 7.44 5.37 -4.42
CA GLY A 94 8.39 6.46 -4.21
C GLY A 94 7.91 7.81 -4.78
N ASP A 95 6.60 7.99 -4.95
CA ASP A 95 6.05 9.24 -5.49
C ASP A 95 6.13 10.38 -4.44
N PRO A 96 6.85 11.48 -4.71
CA PRO A 96 6.98 12.59 -3.76
C PRO A 96 5.65 13.27 -3.37
N SER A 97 4.61 13.17 -4.20
CA SER A 97 3.31 13.80 -3.94
C SER A 97 2.60 13.23 -2.70
N VAL A 98 3.00 12.05 -2.23
CA VAL A 98 2.43 11.44 -1.02
C VAL A 98 3.10 11.88 0.27
N VAL A 99 4.23 12.59 0.22
CA VAL A 99 4.98 13.02 1.41
C VAL A 99 4.13 13.82 2.40
N PRO A 100 3.27 14.78 1.99
CA PRO A 100 2.40 15.48 2.93
C PRO A 100 1.45 14.53 3.68
N LEU A 101 0.81 13.60 2.95
CA LEU A 101 -0.09 12.60 3.53
C LEU A 101 0.65 11.70 4.54
N LEU A 102 1.84 11.22 4.19
CA LEU A 102 2.65 10.40 5.09
C LEU A 102 3.08 11.19 6.33
N GLY A 103 3.33 12.50 6.21
CA GLY A 103 3.58 13.38 7.35
C GLY A 103 2.40 13.46 8.31
N GLU A 104 1.19 13.62 7.79
CA GLU A 104 -0.06 13.65 8.57
C GLU A 104 -0.30 12.33 9.31
N ILE A 105 -0.12 11.19 8.63
CA ILE A 105 -0.24 9.85 9.24
C ILE A 105 0.80 9.67 10.36
N LEU A 106 2.05 10.06 10.11
CA LEU A 106 3.12 9.95 11.09
C LEU A 106 2.82 10.77 12.35
N GLU A 107 2.32 12.00 12.18
CA GLU A 107 1.93 12.88 13.28
C GLU A 107 0.75 12.32 14.09
N ALA A 108 -0.29 11.82 13.40
CA ALA A 108 -1.47 11.24 14.04
C ALA A 108 -1.14 10.00 14.89
N HIS A 109 -0.13 9.22 14.49
CA HIS A 109 0.27 8.00 15.19
C HIS A 109 1.46 8.18 16.14
N GLN A 110 2.13 9.35 16.14
CA GLN A 110 3.26 9.62 17.04
C GLN A 110 2.85 9.57 18.52
N SER A 111 1.76 10.26 18.89
CA SER A 111 1.31 10.32 20.28
C SER A 111 0.94 8.94 20.82
N THR A 112 0.35 8.09 19.97
CA THR A 112 0.03 6.69 20.30
C THR A 112 1.28 5.89 20.60
N VAL A 113 2.37 6.08 19.85
CA VAL A 113 3.63 5.38 20.11
C VAL A 113 4.31 5.91 21.38
N GLN A 114 4.27 7.23 21.63
CA GLN A 114 4.90 7.86 22.78
C GLN A 114 4.21 7.50 24.11
N SER A 115 2.88 7.40 24.12
CA SER A 115 2.10 7.12 25.34
C SER A 115 2.03 5.63 25.71
N HIS A 116 2.44 4.73 24.82
CA HIS A 116 2.24 3.27 24.96
C HIS A 116 3.56 2.48 24.88
N PHE A 117 4.69 3.11 25.24
CA PHE A 117 6.06 2.65 24.98
C PHE A 117 6.42 1.25 25.53
N GLU A 118 5.57 0.55 26.29
CA GLU A 118 5.97 -0.72 26.92
C GLU A 118 5.05 -1.95 26.79
N MET A 119 3.88 -1.94 26.11
CA MET A 119 3.02 -3.15 26.26
C MET A 119 2.34 -3.80 25.05
N ILE A 120 2.24 -3.22 23.85
CA ILE A 120 1.55 -3.96 22.77
C ILE A 120 2.20 -3.68 21.41
N HIS A 121 2.79 -4.72 20.80
CA HIS A 121 3.04 -4.80 19.35
C HIS A 121 1.69 -4.85 18.60
N GLY A 122 0.93 -3.75 18.64
CA GLY A 122 -0.39 -3.63 18.02
C GLY A 122 -0.29 -3.07 16.60
N SER A 123 -1.36 -3.24 15.82
CA SER A 123 -1.45 -2.84 14.42
C SER A 123 -1.04 -1.37 14.17
N HIS A 124 -1.30 -0.47 15.13
CA HIS A 124 -0.94 0.95 15.04
C HIS A 124 0.57 1.22 14.99
N TYR A 125 1.40 0.39 15.65
CA TYR A 125 2.86 0.50 15.57
C TYR A 125 3.38 0.12 14.18
N GLY A 126 2.74 -0.86 13.54
CA GLY A 126 3.05 -1.26 12.16
C GLY A 126 2.84 -0.12 11.17
N LEU A 127 1.70 0.59 11.26
CA LEU A 127 1.42 1.74 10.40
C LEU A 127 2.42 2.89 10.62
N TYR A 128 2.78 3.18 11.88
CA TYR A 128 3.79 4.20 12.19
C TYR A 128 5.15 3.87 11.57
N LEU A 129 5.64 2.64 11.78
CA LEU A 129 6.90 2.19 11.20
C LEU A 129 6.88 2.20 9.66
N ALA A 130 5.82 1.66 9.05
CA ALA A 130 5.67 1.65 7.60
C ALA A 130 5.67 3.07 7.02
N THR A 131 5.01 4.02 7.71
CA THR A 131 4.97 5.43 7.30
C THR A 131 6.36 6.06 7.36
N ARG A 132 7.10 5.81 8.44
CA ARG A 132 8.47 6.29 8.60
C ARG A 132 9.39 5.73 7.52
N GLU A 133 9.35 4.41 7.28
CA GLU A 133 10.14 3.77 6.23
C GLU A 133 9.76 4.28 4.83
N ALA A 134 8.47 4.52 4.57
CA ALA A 134 8.02 5.07 3.28
C ALA A 134 8.61 6.47 3.04
N LEU A 135 8.65 7.32 4.06
CA LEU A 135 9.31 8.63 4.00
C LEU A 135 10.83 8.50 3.80
N GLU A 136 11.47 7.54 4.46
CA GLU A 136 12.91 7.24 4.30
C GLU A 136 13.21 6.76 2.87
N ARG A 137 12.35 5.92 2.28
CA ARG A 137 12.45 5.46 0.88
C ARG A 137 12.28 6.60 -0.12
N ILE A 138 11.29 7.47 0.07
CA ILE A 138 11.03 8.62 -0.82
C ILE A 138 12.17 9.64 -0.75
N ASN A 139 12.76 9.84 0.43
CA ASN A 139 14.04 10.54 0.63
C ASN A 139 14.13 11.98 0.07
N THR A 140 13.01 12.68 -0.08
CA THR A 140 12.99 14.09 -0.50
C THR A 140 13.39 15.02 0.64
N TYR A 141 13.71 16.28 0.33
CA TYR A 141 13.96 17.29 1.36
C TYR A 141 12.81 17.39 2.37
N GLN A 142 11.56 17.41 1.89
CA GLN A 142 10.38 17.47 2.75
C GLN A 142 10.26 16.21 3.62
N ALA A 143 10.48 15.02 3.05
CA ALA A 143 10.45 13.77 3.82
C ALA A 143 11.52 13.76 4.93
N ARG A 144 12.76 14.17 4.63
CA ARG A 144 13.84 14.30 5.63
C ARG A 144 13.50 15.33 6.70
N LYS A 145 12.91 16.46 6.32
CA LYS A 145 12.49 17.52 7.24
C LYS A 145 11.42 17.00 8.21
N ILE A 146 10.44 16.24 7.71
CA ILE A 146 9.43 15.56 8.53
C ILE A 146 10.12 14.59 9.50
N LEU A 147 10.92 13.64 9.00
CA LEU A 147 11.59 12.63 9.83
C LEU A 147 12.45 13.22 10.95
N ARG A 148 13.08 14.37 10.73
CA ARG A 148 13.87 15.07 11.76
C ARG A 148 13.04 15.62 12.93
N LYS A 149 11.74 15.90 12.72
CA LYS A 149 10.82 16.34 13.79
C LYS A 149 10.52 15.19 14.77
N TYR A 150 10.69 13.94 14.34
CA TYR A 150 10.31 12.73 15.07
C TYR A 150 11.54 11.82 15.40
N ARG A 151 12.74 12.40 15.44
CA ARG A 151 13.98 11.76 15.91
C ARG A 151 14.15 11.99 17.40
#